data_AF-A0AAW0K739-F1
#
_entry.id   AF-A0AAW0K739-F1
#
_cell.length_a   1.000
_cell.length_b   1.000
_cell.length_c   1.000
_cell.angle_alpha   90.00
_cell.angle_beta   90.00
_cell.angle_gamma   90.00
#
_symmetry.space_group_name_H-M   'P 1'
#
loop_
_entity.id
_entity.type
_entity.pdbx_description
1 polymer ?
#
loop_
_entity_poly.entity_id
_entity_poly.type
_entity_poly.pdbx_seq_one_letter_code
_entity_poly.pdbx_strand_id
1 'polypeptide(L)' 'MTVFREPTTISAMELSPKQQQLYIGSAAGVVQLPLHRCDIYGKACAECCLARDPYCAWDGSSCSRYFPTAKR' A
#
# COMPACT_ATOMS: atom_id res chain seq x y z
N MET A 1 -9.11 5.51 -5.79
CA MET A 1 -7.69 5.87 -5.92
C MET A 1 -7.30 5.74 -7.37
N THR A 2 -6.64 6.74 -7.94
CA THR A 2 -6.10 6.75 -9.31
C THR A 2 -4.59 6.97 -9.23
N VAL A 3 -3.84 6.40 -10.16
CA VAL A 3 -2.36 6.45 -10.13
C VAL A 3 -1.80 7.61 -10.96
N PHE A 4 -2.49 8.03 -12.02
CA PHE A 4 -2.22 9.25 -12.79
C PHE A 4 -3.40 10.22 -12.65
N ARG A 5 -3.12 11.53 -12.74
CA ARG A 5 -4.14 12.59 -12.65
C ARG A 5 -5.10 12.55 -13.84
N GLU A 6 -4.54 12.43 -15.04
CA GLU A 6 -5.30 12.23 -16.27
C GLU A 6 -5.26 10.75 -16.67
N PRO A 7 -6.34 10.18 -17.23
CA PRO A 7 -6.36 8.78 -17.67
C PRO A 7 -5.33 8.51 -18.77
N THR A 8 -4.43 7.55 -18.54
CA THR A 8 -3.42 7.10 -19.51
C THR A 8 -3.27 5.59 -19.45
N THR A 9 -2.88 4.97 -20.56
CA THR A 9 -2.56 3.54 -20.60
C THR A 9 -1.31 3.26 -19.77
N ILE A 10 -1.40 2.26 -18.90
CA ILE A 10 -0.24 1.75 -18.16
C ILE A 10 0.56 0.87 -19.12
N SER A 11 1.82 1.22 -19.36
CA SER A 11 2.73 0.51 -20.27
C SER A 11 3.68 -0.43 -19.56
N ALA A 12 3.97 -0.19 -18.27
CA ALA A 12 4.87 -1.02 -17.47
C ALA A 12 4.46 -1.03 -15.99
N MET A 13 4.71 -2.15 -15.31
CA MET A 13 4.55 -2.30 -13.86
C MET A 13 5.69 -3.14 -13.30
N GLU A 14 6.43 -2.60 -12.33
CA GLU A 14 7.59 -3.27 -11.73
C GLU A 14 7.52 -3.24 -10.21
N LEU A 15 7.67 -4.41 -9.60
CA LEU A 15 7.59 -4.60 -8.15
C LEU A 15 8.99 -4.63 -7.54
N SER A 16 9.22 -3.82 -6.50
CA SER A 16 10.42 -3.88 -5.67
C SER A 16 10.09 -4.37 -4.27
N PRO A 17 10.22 -5.68 -3.98
CA PRO A 17 9.93 -6.23 -2.66
C PRO A 17 10.85 -5.67 -1.57
N LYS A 18 12.12 -5.38 -1.90
CA LYS A 18 13.07 -4.83 -0.92
C LYS A 18 12.70 -3.40 -0.49
N GLN A 19 12.26 -2.57 -1.44
CA GLN A 19 11.86 -1.19 -1.16
C GLN A 19 10.39 -1.09 -0.72
N GLN A 20 9.61 -2.17 -0.92
CA GLN A 20 8.17 -2.21 -0.68
C GLN A 20 7.43 -1.18 -1.52
N GLN A 21 7.80 -1.12 -2.81
CA GLN A 21 7.29 -0.15 -3.78
C GLN A 21 6.85 -0.85 -5.07
N LEU A 22 5.83 -0.30 -5.71
CA LEU A 22 5.39 -0.60 -7.07
C LEU A 22 5.68 0.63 -7.95
N TYR A 23 6.37 0.42 -9.06
CA TYR A 23 6.62 1.44 -10.07
C TYR A 23 5.69 1.20 -11.26
N ILE A 24 5.01 2.25 -11.72
CA ILE A 24 4.05 2.20 -12.82
C ILE A 24 4.48 3.21 -13.88
N GLY A 25 4.67 2.74 -15.12
CA GLY A 25 5.00 3.58 -16.27
C GLY A 25 3.80 3.82 -17.17
N SER A 26 3.71 5.02 -17.73
CA SER A 26 2.79 5.41 -18.80
C SER A 26 3.45 6.44 -19.72
N ALA A 27 2.76 6.81 -20.81
CA ALA A 27 3.19 7.92 -21.67
C ALA A 27 3.24 9.28 -20.94
N ALA A 28 2.54 9.44 -19.82
CA ALA A 28 2.59 10.65 -19.01
C ALA A 28 3.75 10.65 -17.99
N GLY A 29 4.42 9.51 -17.76
CA GLY A 29 5.57 9.42 -16.88
C GLY A 29 5.59 8.16 -16.02
N VAL A 30 6.30 8.25 -14.89
CA VAL A 30 6.46 7.14 -13.94
C VAL A 30 5.92 7.56 -12.57
N VAL A 31 5.17 6.66 -11.94
CA VAL A 31 4.63 6.83 -10.59
C VAL A 31 5.17 5.74 -9.68
N GLN A 32 5.50 6.11 -8.45
CA GLN A 32 5.95 5.20 -7.40
C GLN A 32 4.89 5.11 -6.31
N LEU A 33 4.51 3.89 -5.93
CA LEU A 33 3.47 3.62 -4.94
C LEU A 33 3.99 2.66 -3.86
N PRO A 34 3.80 2.97 -2.57
CA PRO A 34 4.07 2.01 -1.52
C PRO A 34 3.07 0.85 -1.60
N LEU A 35 3.52 -0.36 -1.30
CA LEU A 35 2.67 -1.56 -1.31
C LEU A 35 1.62 -1.59 -0.20
N HIS A 36 1.82 -0.76 0.83
CA HIS A 36 0.91 -0.64 1.96
C HIS A 36 0.58 0.82 2.22
N ARG A 37 -0.67 1.10 2.58
CA ARG A 37 -1.14 2.44 2.94
C ARG A 37 -2.17 2.33 4.08
N CYS A 38 -1.76 1.70 5.17
CA CYS A 38 -2.66 1.32 6.27
C CYS A 38 -3.47 2.50 6.86
N ASP A 39 -2.91 3.70 6.81
CA ASP A 39 -3.55 4.93 7.30
C ASP A 39 -4.86 5.28 6.58
N ILE A 40 -5.14 4.68 5.41
CA ILE A 40 -6.38 4.94 4.66
C ILE A 40 -7.59 4.19 5.23
N TYR A 41 -7.38 3.14 6.02
CA TYR A 41 -8.45 2.22 6.42
C TYR A 41 -9.30 2.73 7.58
N GLY A 42 -8.94 3.85 8.21
CA GLY A 42 -9.68 4.44 9.31
C GLY A 42 -8.88 4.47 10.61
N LYS A 43 -9.50 4.99 11.68
CA LYS A 43 -8.84 5.19 12.99
C LYS A 43 -9.27 4.17 14.03
N ALA A 44 -10.27 3.35 13.75
CA ALA A 44 -10.71 2.32 14.67
C ALA A 44 -10.14 0.94 14.29
N CYS A 45 -9.92 0.11 15.31
CA CYS A 45 -9.48 -1.27 15.16
C CYS A 45 -10.39 -2.07 14.21
N ALA A 46 -11.71 -1.90 14.33
CA ALA A 46 -12.68 -2.59 13.48
C ALA A 46 -12.46 -2.29 11.99
N GLU A 47 -12.16 -1.05 11.63
CA GLU A 47 -11.95 -0.65 10.23
C GLU A 47 -10.64 -1.25 9.68
N CYS A 48 -9.57 -1.20 10.47
CA CYS A 48 -8.28 -1.83 10.13
C CYS A 48 -8.42 -3.33 9.89
N CYS A 49 -9.12 -4.03 10.80
CA CYS A 49 -9.35 -5.47 10.69
C CYS A 49 -10.24 -5.84 9.49
N LEU A 50 -11.26 -5.03 9.20
CA LEU A 50 -12.17 -5.25 8.08
C LEU A 50 -11.54 -4.97 6.71
N ALA A 51 -10.48 -4.18 6.65
CA ALA A 51 -9.73 -3.91 5.42
C ALA A 51 -9.12 -5.19 4.82
N ARG A 52 -8.77 -6.18 5.66
CA ARG A 52 -8.17 -7.47 5.25
C ARG A 52 -6.93 -7.31 4.35
N ASP A 53 -6.19 -6.21 4.50
CA ASP A 53 -4.92 -5.98 3.82
C ASP A 53 -3.81 -6.75 4.57
N PRO A 54 -3.12 -7.72 3.93
CA PRO A 54 -2.06 -8.50 4.57
C PRO A 54 -0.85 -7.65 5.04
N TYR A 55 -0.70 -6.43 4.53
CA TYR A 55 0.36 -5.53 4.97
C TYR A 55 -0.01 -4.69 6.19
N CYS A 56 -1.26 -4.74 6.66
CA CYS A 56 -1.78 -3.84 7.68
C CYS A 56 -2.33 -4.60 8.90
N ALA A 57 -2.05 -4.09 10.08
CA ALA A 57 -2.55 -4.61 11.34
C ALA A 57 -2.81 -3.46 12.33
N TRP A 58 -3.68 -3.71 13.30
CA TRP A 58 -3.90 -2.78 14.41
C TRP A 58 -2.75 -2.90 15.42
N ASP A 59 -1.99 -1.82 15.62
CA ASP A 59 -0.85 -1.81 16.56
C ASP A 59 -1.23 -1.56 18.02
N GLY A 60 -2.53 -1.37 18.31
CA GLY A 60 -3.05 -0.96 19.61
C GLY A 60 -3.49 0.50 19.66
N SER A 61 -2.99 1.33 18.74
CA SER A 61 -3.25 2.77 18.65
C SER A 61 -3.76 3.23 17.29
N SER A 62 -3.27 2.62 16.21
CA SER A 62 -3.57 2.99 14.83
C SER A 62 -3.46 1.78 13.89
N CYS A 63 -3.99 1.92 12.67
CA CYS A 63 -3.80 0.93 11.62
C CYS A 63 -2.44 1.14 10.96
N SER A 64 -1.48 0.29 11.30
CA SER A 64 -0.10 0.44 10.85
C SER A 64 0.35 -0.75 10.02
N ARG A 65 1.56 -0.64 9.47
CA ARG A 65 2.19 -1.75 8.76
C ARG A 65 2.37 -2.95 9.70
N TYR A 66 1.97 -4.13 9.24
CA TYR A 66 2.25 -5.39 9.90
C TYR A 66 3.73 -5.77 9.70
N PHE A 67 4.41 -6.05 10.81
CA PHE A 67 5.72 -6.70 10.81
C PHE A 67 5.54 -8.08 11.42
N PRO A 68 5.96 -9.16 10.74
CA PRO A 68 6.02 -10.47 11.36
C PRO A 68 6.98 -10.36 12.54
N THR A 69 6.46 -10.37 13.77
CA THR A 69 7.30 -10.62 14.93
C THR A 69 7.88 -12.01 14.72
N ALA A 70 9.22 -12.11 14.67
CA ALA A 70 9.86 -13.40 14.77
C ALA A 70 9.32 -14.03 16.06
N LYS A 71 8.51 -15.10 15.92
CA LYS A 71 8.01 -15.84 17.07
C LYS A 71 9.24 -16.18 17.92
N ARG A 72 9.30 -15.63 19.13
CA ARG A 72 10.23 -16.07 20.17
C ARG A 72 9.87 -17.48 20.59
#